data_AF-A0A3B8J441-F1
#
_entry.id   AF-A0A3B8J441-F1
#
_cell.length_a   1.000
_cell.length_b   1.000
_cell.length_c   1.000
_cell.angle_alpha   90.00
_cell.angle_beta   90.00
_cell.angle_gamma   90.00
#
_symmetry.space_group_name_H-M   'P 1'
#
loop_
_entity.id
_entity.type
_entity.pdbx_description
1 polymer ?
#
loop_
_entity_poly.entity_id
_entity_poly.type
_entity_poly.pdbx_seq_one_letter_code
_entity_poly.pdbx_strand_id
1 'polypeptide(L)'
;MWYTVAAGDSLYKIAQRFGTTVETLQQANKISGTVINVGQMLYIPPTPGRLMQYTIQPGDSLYRLAQLFDTTIPSLVELNNVTDSTIYAGQRLLIPFYTEVIVNAAMVNVRSGPGTNYPVLAVMQQGARLPVTGYRTGWYRVGLYNGSIGWISENIVIVDAHDTSRPVQPVIGFYTLAEGPGLPGSYFSFVNNVSLISELCLFFYQISRNDPTQVDRFYQFTDQDIRVLVAISHRNNIKILPVIHNLLYRPGGTELARELVRQLVSSPANRRAFANNLVQLVEQYNFDGVNIDIEDAYTEDSDNLAQLYVDIADAFRPRGYYLSASVPSRISDEPFNPFSDPFNYSVIGGAVDQFIVMLYNEFGWPGSPPGPPVSIPWMQRVLTLSLI
;
A
#
# COMPACT_ATOMS: atom_id res chain seq x y z
N MET A 1 16.32 8.34 5.82
CA MET A 1 16.48 8.65 7.25
C MET A 1 16.89 10.11 7.44
N TRP A 2 16.81 10.66 8.65
CA TRP A 2 17.38 11.97 8.98
C TRP A 2 18.69 11.81 9.77
N TYR A 3 19.70 12.60 9.44
CA TYR A 3 21.00 12.64 10.08
C TYR A 3 21.30 14.05 10.58
N THR A 4 21.78 14.18 11.82
CA THR A 4 22.20 15.48 12.37
C THR A 4 23.71 15.65 12.19
N VAL A 5 24.12 16.70 11.48
CA VAL A 5 25.53 16.99 11.18
C VAL A 5 26.32 17.19 12.47
N ALA A 6 27.41 16.44 12.63
CA ALA A 6 28.31 16.50 13.77
C ALA A 6 29.56 17.34 13.47
N ALA A 7 30.29 17.73 14.52
CA ALA A 7 31.55 18.45 14.37
C ALA A 7 32.56 17.63 13.55
N GLY A 8 33.15 18.25 12.52
CA GLY A 8 34.14 17.62 11.64
C GLY A 8 33.56 16.84 10.46
N ASP A 9 32.23 16.80 10.31
CA ASP A 9 31.57 16.25 9.13
C ASP A 9 31.78 17.13 7.89
N SER A 10 31.74 16.48 6.73
CA SER A 10 31.60 17.10 5.42
C SER A 10 30.63 16.27 4.59
N LEU A 11 30.01 16.84 3.56
CA LEU A 11 29.13 16.06 2.66
C LEU A 11 29.83 14.81 2.11
N TYR A 12 31.14 14.90 1.81
CA TYR A 12 31.92 13.75 1.37
C TYR A 12 32.02 12.65 2.44
N LYS A 13 32.36 13.01 3.68
CA LYS A 13 32.46 12.04 4.79
C LYS A 13 31.10 11.41 5.10
N ILE A 14 30.04 12.20 5.06
CA ILE A 14 28.65 11.73 5.26
C ILE A 14 28.27 10.79 4.11
N ALA A 15 28.47 11.18 2.86
CA ALA A 15 28.16 10.35 1.71
C ALA A 15 28.91 9.00 1.77
N GLN A 16 30.21 9.03 2.10
CA GLN A 16 31.00 7.82 2.30
C GLN A 16 30.47 6.97 3.46
N ARG A 17 30.14 7.60 4.60
CA ARG A 17 29.62 6.93 5.80
C ARG A 17 28.32 6.19 5.53
N PHE A 18 27.40 6.77 4.76
CA PHE A 18 26.08 6.20 4.45
C PHE A 18 26.02 5.47 3.09
N GLY A 19 27.16 5.34 2.41
CA GLY A 19 27.23 4.69 1.11
C GLY A 19 26.36 5.36 0.03
N THR A 20 26.24 6.69 0.02
CA THR A 20 25.53 7.50 -1.00
C THR A 20 26.51 8.41 -1.80
N THR A 21 26.05 9.41 -2.55
CA THR A 21 26.91 10.43 -3.20
C THR A 21 26.64 11.82 -2.66
N VAL A 22 27.61 12.72 -2.85
CA VAL A 22 27.45 14.14 -2.46
C VAL A 22 26.30 14.77 -3.25
N GLU A 23 26.18 14.48 -4.53
CA GLU A 23 25.13 15.00 -5.42
C GLU A 23 23.75 14.56 -4.94
N THR A 24 23.61 13.29 -4.56
CA THR A 24 22.35 12.73 -4.03
C THR A 24 21.95 13.45 -2.73
N LEU A 25 22.91 13.69 -1.83
CA LEU A 25 22.65 14.44 -0.59
C LEU A 25 22.28 15.89 -0.87
N GLN A 26 22.98 16.56 -1.80
CA GLN A 26 22.69 17.94 -2.17
C GLN A 26 21.28 18.09 -2.75
N GLN A 27 20.92 17.22 -3.71
CA GLN A 27 19.61 17.23 -4.35
C GLN A 27 18.50 16.98 -3.33
N ALA A 28 18.62 15.94 -2.51
CA ALA A 28 17.63 15.57 -1.51
C ALA A 28 17.42 16.64 -0.43
N ASN A 29 18.44 17.44 -0.13
CA ASN A 29 18.42 18.46 0.92
C ASN A 29 18.36 19.89 0.39
N LYS A 30 18.26 20.08 -0.92
CA LYS A 30 18.29 21.39 -1.58
C LYS A 30 19.51 22.24 -1.17
N ILE A 31 20.68 21.60 -1.05
CA ILE A 31 21.94 22.26 -0.68
C ILE A 31 22.71 22.70 -1.93
N SER A 32 22.95 24.00 -2.05
CA SER A 32 23.85 24.56 -3.06
C SER A 32 25.29 24.59 -2.51
N GLY A 33 26.22 23.87 -3.14
CA GLY A 33 27.62 23.78 -2.70
C GLY A 33 27.86 22.76 -1.58
N THR A 34 28.96 22.89 -0.83
CA THR A 34 29.44 21.84 0.10
C THR A 34 29.37 22.18 1.58
N VAL A 35 28.91 23.40 1.91
CA VAL A 35 28.85 23.89 3.29
C VAL A 35 27.67 23.27 4.03
N ILE A 36 27.96 22.71 5.20
CA ILE A 36 26.97 22.19 6.16
C ILE A 36 27.34 22.69 7.56
N ASN A 37 26.33 22.90 8.40
CA ASN A 37 26.52 23.41 9.76
C ASN A 37 26.31 22.30 10.80
N VAL A 38 27.09 22.31 11.87
CA VAL A 38 26.86 21.40 13.01
C VAL A 38 25.45 21.62 13.55
N GLY A 39 24.72 20.52 13.77
CA GLY A 39 23.31 20.53 14.18
C GLY A 39 22.31 20.58 13.00
N GLN A 40 22.76 20.77 11.76
CA GLN A 40 21.88 20.71 10.59
C GLN A 40 21.32 19.30 10.40
N MET A 41 20.02 19.18 10.17
CA MET A 41 19.40 17.91 9.78
C MET A 41 19.50 17.71 8.27
N LEU A 42 20.03 16.55 7.85
CA LEU A 42 20.10 16.10 6.47
C LEU A 42 19.25 14.85 6.27
N TYR A 43 18.36 14.88 5.28
CA TYR A 43 17.68 13.71 4.76
C TYR A 43 18.65 12.88 3.91
N ILE A 44 18.87 11.65 4.33
CA ILE A 44 19.60 10.64 3.57
C ILE A 44 18.54 9.78 2.85
N PRO A 45 18.34 9.97 1.53
CA PRO A 45 17.33 9.21 0.80
C PRO A 45 17.80 7.76 0.62
N PRO A 46 16.92 6.76 0.80
CA PRO A 46 17.18 5.43 0.26
C PRO A 46 17.25 5.53 -1.27
N THR A 47 18.24 4.90 -1.88
CA THR A 47 18.33 4.81 -3.34
C THR A 47 17.97 3.38 -3.74
N PRO A 48 16.85 3.16 -4.46
CA PRO A 48 16.47 1.82 -4.93
C PRO A 48 17.62 1.16 -5.70
N GLY A 49 17.91 -0.10 -5.39
CA GLY A 49 19.00 -0.85 -6.02
C GLY A 49 20.41 -0.50 -5.51
N ARG A 50 20.54 0.42 -4.54
CA ARG A 50 21.81 0.73 -3.88
C ARG A 50 21.72 0.50 -2.39
N LEU A 51 22.49 -0.47 -1.91
CA LEU A 51 22.56 -0.87 -0.51
C LEU A 51 22.86 0.33 0.41
N MET A 52 21.99 0.55 1.39
CA MET A 52 22.28 1.48 2.47
C MET A 52 23.25 0.81 3.43
N GLN A 53 24.46 1.36 3.53
CA GLN A 53 25.54 0.82 4.36
C GLN A 53 26.05 1.89 5.32
N TYR A 54 26.46 1.46 6.51
CA TYR A 54 27.11 2.27 7.51
C TYR A 54 28.47 1.69 7.88
N THR A 55 29.50 2.53 7.89
CA THR A 55 30.82 2.13 8.41
C THR A 55 30.87 2.42 9.90
N ILE A 56 31.00 1.37 10.71
CA ILE A 56 31.00 1.43 12.18
C ILE A 56 32.17 2.30 12.66
N GLN A 57 31.88 3.22 13.58
CA GLN A 57 32.82 4.13 14.20
C GLN A 57 33.23 3.64 15.60
N PRO A 58 34.40 4.06 16.12
CA PRO A 58 34.77 3.80 17.51
C PRO A 58 33.70 4.32 18.48
N GLY A 59 33.23 3.45 19.39
CA GLY A 59 32.20 3.78 20.38
C GLY A 59 30.75 3.49 19.95
N ASP A 60 30.54 2.98 18.73
CA ASP A 60 29.24 2.49 18.31
C ASP A 60 28.83 1.21 19.05
N SER A 61 27.51 1.02 19.13
CA SER A 61 26.88 -0.22 19.60
C SER A 61 25.63 -0.46 18.77
N LEU A 62 25.20 -1.72 18.62
CA LEU A 62 23.96 -2.03 17.91
C LEU A 62 22.75 -1.27 18.48
N TYR A 63 22.73 -1.00 19.79
CA TYR A 63 21.69 -0.18 20.42
C TYR A 63 21.67 1.25 19.87
N ARG A 64 22.83 1.93 19.85
CA ARG A 64 22.94 3.30 19.32
C ARG A 64 22.63 3.34 17.83
N LEU A 65 23.08 2.34 17.07
CA LEU A 65 22.82 2.27 15.64
C LEU A 65 21.34 1.98 15.35
N ALA A 66 20.70 1.08 16.08
CA ALA A 66 19.27 0.83 15.96
C ALA A 66 18.44 2.11 16.17
N GLN A 67 18.79 2.91 17.19
CA GLN A 67 18.16 4.21 17.42
C GLN A 67 18.48 5.22 16.32
N LEU A 68 19.72 5.28 15.85
CA LEU A 68 20.15 6.21 14.79
C LEU A 68 19.43 5.96 13.46
N PHE A 69 19.17 4.69 13.15
CA PHE A 69 18.59 4.26 11.88
C PHE A 69 17.09 3.99 11.93
N ASP A 70 16.44 4.22 13.07
CA ASP A 70 15.03 3.89 13.29
C ASP A 70 14.71 2.43 12.93
N THR A 71 15.56 1.52 13.43
CA THR A 71 15.45 0.07 13.22
C THR A 71 15.60 -0.66 14.56
N THR A 72 15.66 -1.99 14.53
CA THR A 72 15.78 -2.81 15.73
C THR A 72 17.13 -3.52 15.79
N ILE A 73 17.61 -3.82 17.00
CA ILE A 73 18.81 -4.65 17.18
C ILE A 73 18.64 -6.01 16.46
N PRO A 74 17.51 -6.74 16.63
CA PRO A 74 17.29 -7.97 15.89
C PRO A 74 17.37 -7.81 14.37
N SER A 75 16.82 -6.73 13.80
CA SER A 75 16.91 -6.45 12.36
C SER A 75 18.35 -6.25 11.89
N LEU A 76 19.14 -5.49 12.66
CA LEU A 76 20.55 -5.28 12.33
C LEU A 76 21.34 -6.59 12.42
N VAL A 77 21.05 -7.40 13.43
CA VAL A 77 21.70 -8.70 13.64
C VAL A 77 21.40 -9.67 12.51
N GLU A 78 20.12 -9.81 12.15
CA GLU A 78 19.66 -10.72 11.11
C GLU A 78 20.22 -10.33 9.74
N LEU A 79 20.03 -9.08 9.30
CA LEU A 79 20.50 -8.62 7.99
C LEU A 79 22.02 -8.74 7.80
N ASN A 80 22.79 -8.63 8.89
CA ASN A 80 24.24 -8.62 8.85
C ASN A 80 24.89 -9.93 9.34
N ASN A 81 24.10 -10.94 9.71
CA ASN A 81 24.59 -12.17 10.32
C ASN A 81 25.52 -11.92 11.53
N VAL A 82 25.21 -10.93 12.38
CA VAL A 82 26.04 -10.58 13.53
C VAL A 82 25.89 -11.64 14.63
N THR A 83 26.99 -12.25 15.05
CA THR A 83 26.99 -13.20 16.17
C THR A 83 27.24 -12.46 17.49
N ASP A 84 26.54 -12.87 18.56
CA ASP A 84 26.70 -12.33 19.92
C ASP A 84 26.62 -10.80 20.04
N SER A 85 25.87 -10.15 19.14
CA SER A 85 25.73 -8.68 19.08
C SER A 85 27.06 -7.90 18.98
N THR A 86 28.15 -8.56 18.56
CA THR A 86 29.49 -7.96 18.55
C THR A 86 29.77 -7.27 17.21
N ILE A 87 30.20 -6.01 17.25
CA ILE A 87 30.54 -5.19 16.08
C ILE A 87 31.90 -4.52 16.25
N TYR A 88 32.59 -4.25 15.13
CA TYR A 88 33.95 -3.69 15.15
C TYR A 88 34.05 -2.38 14.36
N ALA A 89 34.83 -1.43 14.86
CA ALA A 89 35.11 -0.19 14.13
C ALA A 89 35.74 -0.48 12.76
N GLY A 90 35.27 0.21 11.72
CA GLY A 90 35.67 0.00 10.32
C GLY A 90 34.86 -1.08 9.59
N GLN A 91 34.10 -1.92 10.30
CA GLN A 91 33.18 -2.87 9.67
C GLN A 91 32.05 -2.14 8.94
N ARG A 92 31.66 -2.64 7.76
CA ARG A 92 30.47 -2.17 7.05
C ARG A 92 29.25 -2.95 7.51
N LEU A 93 28.21 -2.23 7.88
CA LEU A 93 26.93 -2.75 8.34
C LEU A 93 25.85 -2.33 7.33
N LEU A 94 25.12 -3.29 6.77
CA LEU A 94 23.88 -3.04 6.03
C LEU A 94 22.82 -2.51 6.99
N ILE A 95 22.12 -1.48 6.56
CA ILE A 95 21.05 -0.87 7.35
C ILE A 95 19.71 -1.37 6.82
N PRO A 96 18.89 -2.02 7.66
CA PRO A 96 17.53 -2.42 7.29
C PRO A 96 16.73 -1.22 6.80
N PHE A 97 16.17 -1.36 5.60
CA PHE A 97 15.22 -0.40 5.04
C PHE A 97 13.79 -0.74 5.44
N TYR A 98 13.49 -2.03 5.51
CA TYR A 98 12.21 -2.54 5.97
C TYR A 98 12.46 -3.76 6.86
N THR A 99 11.60 -3.97 7.85
CA THR A 99 11.62 -5.18 8.69
C THR A 99 10.22 -5.67 8.84
N GLU A 100 10.04 -6.97 8.73
CA GLU A 100 8.82 -7.64 9.14
C GLU A 100 9.11 -8.83 10.04
N VAL A 101 8.06 -9.35 10.64
CA VAL A 101 8.07 -10.62 11.33
C VAL A 101 7.13 -11.59 10.64
N ILE A 102 7.58 -12.83 10.53
CA ILE A 102 6.83 -13.96 9.98
C ILE A 102 6.39 -14.83 11.13
N VAL A 103 5.08 -15.06 11.25
CA VAL A 103 4.52 -15.89 12.31
C VAL A 103 4.99 -17.35 12.15
N ASN A 104 5.62 -17.90 13.19
CA ASN A 104 6.23 -19.23 13.17
C ASN A 104 5.50 -20.25 14.08
N ALA A 105 4.25 -19.97 14.43
CA ALA A 105 3.39 -20.88 15.18
C ALA A 105 1.96 -20.86 14.60
N ALA A 106 1.20 -21.93 14.81
CA ALA A 106 -0.09 -22.14 14.16
C ALA A 106 -1.05 -20.95 14.27
N MET A 107 -1.22 -20.40 15.48
CA MET A 107 -1.99 -19.20 15.78
C MET A 107 -1.30 -18.39 16.88
N VAL A 108 -1.14 -17.09 16.65
CA VAL A 108 -0.39 -16.17 17.54
C VAL A 108 -1.21 -14.93 17.84
N ASN A 109 -1.31 -14.58 19.12
CA ASN A 109 -1.97 -13.35 19.56
C ASN A 109 -1.08 -12.13 19.32
N VAL A 110 -1.63 -11.12 18.66
CA VAL A 110 -1.13 -9.75 18.66
C VAL A 110 -1.86 -8.97 19.74
N ARG A 111 -1.13 -8.24 20.57
CA ARG A 111 -1.66 -7.60 21.79
C ARG A 111 -1.52 -6.09 21.77
N SER A 112 -2.26 -5.41 22.63
CA SER A 112 -2.18 -3.94 22.74
C SER A 112 -0.91 -3.43 23.43
N GLY A 113 -0.13 -4.33 24.05
CA GLY A 113 1.14 -4.00 24.70
C GLY A 113 2.11 -5.19 24.76
N PRO A 114 3.38 -4.93 25.12
CA PRO A 114 4.47 -5.92 25.10
C PRO A 114 4.41 -6.86 26.32
N GLY A 115 3.41 -7.74 26.36
CA GLY A 115 3.23 -8.68 27.45
C GLY A 115 1.96 -9.53 27.32
N THR A 116 1.93 -10.69 27.94
CA THR A 116 0.78 -11.62 27.87
C THR A 116 -0.45 -11.16 28.67
N ASN A 117 -0.28 -10.19 29.57
CA ASN A 117 -1.32 -9.55 30.36
C ASN A 117 -2.11 -8.48 29.60
N TYR A 118 -1.64 -8.04 28.43
CA TYR A 118 -2.35 -7.06 27.61
C TYR A 118 -3.48 -7.71 26.79
N PRO A 119 -4.60 -6.99 26.55
CA PRO A 119 -5.68 -7.46 25.67
C PRO A 119 -5.18 -7.93 24.30
N VAL A 120 -5.81 -8.97 23.78
CA VAL A 120 -5.59 -9.44 22.41
C VAL A 120 -6.33 -8.52 21.45
N LEU A 121 -5.62 -8.01 20.45
CA LEU A 121 -6.17 -7.18 19.37
C LEU A 121 -6.52 -8.01 18.15
N ALA A 122 -5.68 -8.99 17.81
CA ALA A 122 -5.86 -9.86 16.65
C ALA A 122 -5.18 -11.21 16.88
N VAL A 123 -5.51 -12.19 16.05
CA VAL A 123 -4.85 -13.50 16.01
C VAL A 123 -4.35 -13.77 14.61
N MET A 124 -3.06 -14.07 14.49
CA MET A 124 -2.38 -14.30 13.23
C MET A 124 -2.06 -15.78 13.05
N GLN A 125 -2.25 -16.28 11.84
CA GLN A 125 -1.92 -17.64 11.45
C GLN A 125 -0.43 -17.75 11.10
N GLN A 126 0.12 -18.95 11.20
CA GLN A 126 1.47 -19.27 10.70
C GLN A 126 1.67 -18.74 9.27
N GLY A 127 2.80 -18.10 9.03
CA GLY A 127 3.16 -17.50 7.73
C GLY A 127 2.65 -16.07 7.53
N ALA A 128 1.75 -15.56 8.38
CA ALA A 128 1.35 -14.16 8.36
C ALA A 128 2.58 -13.25 8.52
N ARG A 129 2.65 -12.21 7.70
CA ARG A 129 3.75 -11.24 7.68
C ARG A 129 3.28 -9.91 8.27
N LEU A 130 4.04 -9.36 9.21
CA LEU A 130 3.68 -8.10 9.86
C LEU A 130 4.85 -7.11 9.86
N PRO A 131 4.66 -5.87 9.35
CA PRO A 131 5.70 -4.85 9.37
C PRO A 131 6.06 -4.48 10.80
N VAL A 132 7.36 -4.44 11.10
CA VAL A 132 7.90 -4.05 12.40
C VAL A 132 8.11 -2.54 12.44
N THR A 133 7.63 -1.92 13.51
CA THR A 133 7.74 -0.47 13.78
C THR A 133 8.44 -0.18 15.10
N GLY A 134 8.99 -1.20 15.75
CA GLY A 134 9.74 -1.04 17.00
C GLY A 134 9.93 -2.36 17.74
N TYR A 135 10.67 -2.29 18.84
CA TYR A 135 10.99 -3.43 19.69
C TYR A 135 11.09 -3.02 21.15
N ARG A 136 10.59 -3.85 22.07
CA ARG A 136 10.69 -3.63 23.51
C ARG A 136 10.65 -4.96 24.26
N THR A 137 11.70 -5.24 25.04
CA THR A 137 11.72 -6.33 26.06
C THR A 137 11.20 -7.68 25.54
N GLY A 138 11.67 -8.12 24.38
CA GLY A 138 11.25 -9.39 23.78
C GLY A 138 9.95 -9.37 22.98
N TRP A 139 9.46 -8.18 22.63
CA TRP A 139 8.26 -7.99 21.83
C TRP A 139 8.53 -7.02 20.68
N TYR A 140 8.05 -7.39 19.49
CA TYR A 140 8.02 -6.50 18.34
C TYR A 140 6.72 -5.71 18.32
N ARG A 141 6.83 -4.41 18.05
CA ARG A 141 5.69 -3.55 17.72
C ARG A 141 5.41 -3.70 16.24
N VAL A 142 4.19 -4.07 15.88
CA VAL A 142 3.83 -4.49 14.51
C VAL A 142 2.59 -3.77 14.00
N GLY A 143 2.58 -3.46 12.69
CA GLY A 143 1.41 -2.91 12.01
C GLY A 143 0.42 -3.98 11.57
N LEU A 144 -0.86 -3.70 11.75
CA LEU A 144 -1.97 -4.57 11.34
C LEU A 144 -2.61 -4.09 10.03
N TYR A 145 -3.30 -5.00 9.35
CA TYR A 145 -4.02 -4.80 8.09
C TYR A 145 -4.97 -3.58 8.06
N ASN A 146 -5.52 -3.21 9.23
CA ASN A 146 -6.43 -2.08 9.42
C ASN A 146 -5.72 -0.79 9.90
N GLY A 147 -4.39 -0.72 9.81
CA GLY A 147 -3.59 0.43 10.24
C GLY A 147 -3.36 0.53 11.76
N SER A 148 -3.98 -0.32 12.57
CA SER A 148 -3.71 -0.36 14.00
C SER A 148 -2.32 -0.93 14.30
N ILE A 149 -1.80 -0.61 15.49
CA ILE A 149 -0.49 -1.09 15.94
C ILE A 149 -0.67 -2.03 17.13
N GLY A 150 -0.01 -3.18 17.08
CA GLY A 150 0.00 -4.17 18.15
C GLY A 150 1.40 -4.64 18.51
N TRP A 151 1.46 -5.67 19.35
CA TRP A 151 2.70 -6.27 19.85
C TRP A 151 2.65 -7.79 19.75
N ILE A 152 3.74 -8.39 19.24
CA ILE A 152 3.89 -9.83 19.07
C ILE A 152 5.21 -10.29 19.71
N SER A 153 5.20 -11.45 20.35
CA SER A 153 6.37 -11.96 21.07
C SER A 153 7.45 -12.43 20.10
N GLU A 154 8.71 -12.14 20.40
CA GLU A 154 9.85 -12.57 19.58
C GLU A 154 10.00 -14.10 19.53
N ASN A 155 9.53 -14.83 20.55
CA ASN A 155 9.72 -16.28 20.67
C ASN A 155 8.88 -17.11 19.69
N ILE A 156 7.94 -16.49 18.99
CA ILE A 156 6.94 -17.16 18.13
C ILE A 156 6.90 -16.58 16.72
N VAL A 157 7.92 -15.79 16.38
CA VAL A 157 8.09 -15.17 15.06
C VAL A 157 9.53 -15.29 14.60
N ILE A 158 9.73 -15.17 13.30
CA ILE A 158 11.03 -15.02 12.66
C ILE A 158 11.13 -13.59 12.17
N VAL A 159 12.22 -12.90 12.45
CA VAL A 159 12.47 -11.56 11.88
C VAL A 159 13.01 -11.71 10.46
N ASP A 160 12.54 -10.88 9.53
CA ASP A 160 12.97 -10.82 8.14
C ASP A 160 13.26 -9.35 7.82
N ALA A 161 14.54 -8.98 7.79
CA ALA A 161 14.96 -7.61 7.51
C ALA A 161 15.49 -7.48 6.08
N HIS A 162 15.02 -6.44 5.41
CA HIS A 162 15.29 -6.18 4.00
C HIS A 162 16.12 -4.92 3.85
N ASP A 163 17.17 -4.99 3.04
CA ASP A 163 17.86 -3.81 2.55
C ASP A 163 17.16 -3.22 1.30
N THR A 164 17.78 -2.22 0.68
CA THR A 164 17.26 -1.54 -0.51
C THR A 164 17.47 -2.30 -1.82
N SER A 165 18.07 -3.50 -1.80
CA SER A 165 18.25 -4.34 -3.00
C SER A 165 16.98 -5.11 -3.38
N ARG A 166 16.10 -5.36 -2.41
CA ARG A 166 14.79 -5.99 -2.61
C ARG A 166 13.71 -5.00 -2.14
N PRO A 167 13.15 -4.18 -3.03
CA PRO A 167 12.07 -3.30 -2.63
C PRO A 167 10.89 -4.16 -2.16
N VAL A 168 10.45 -3.96 -0.91
CA VAL A 168 9.21 -4.56 -0.43
C VAL A 168 8.07 -3.81 -1.08
N GLN A 169 7.36 -4.52 -1.94
CA GLN A 169 6.23 -3.98 -2.68
C GLN A 169 4.94 -4.55 -2.11
N PRO A 170 3.98 -3.72 -1.72
CA PRO A 170 2.62 -4.17 -1.52
C PRO A 170 2.13 -4.89 -2.78
N VAL A 171 1.57 -6.08 -2.60
CA VAL A 171 0.98 -6.88 -3.68
C VAL A 171 -0.52 -6.89 -3.47
N ILE A 172 -1.24 -6.36 -4.47
CA ILE A 172 -2.69 -6.29 -4.51
C ILE A 172 -3.20 -7.43 -5.39
N GLY A 173 -4.08 -8.26 -4.85
CA GLY A 173 -4.77 -9.30 -5.59
C GLY A 173 -6.22 -8.89 -5.88
N PHE A 174 -6.61 -8.84 -7.15
CA PHE A 174 -8.01 -8.72 -7.54
C PHE A 174 -8.66 -10.11 -7.59
N TYR A 175 -9.74 -10.29 -6.82
CA TYR A 175 -10.41 -11.56 -6.60
C TYR A 175 -11.74 -11.58 -7.35
N THR A 176 -11.93 -12.61 -8.17
CA THR A 176 -13.20 -12.89 -8.87
C THR A 176 -13.74 -14.27 -8.49
N LEU A 177 -15.05 -14.44 -8.63
CA LEU A 177 -15.66 -15.77 -8.62
C LEU A 177 -15.50 -16.44 -9.98
N ALA A 178 -15.80 -17.73 -10.04
CA ALA A 178 -15.68 -18.48 -11.30
C ALA A 178 -16.66 -17.95 -12.35
N GLU A 179 -16.18 -17.79 -13.58
CA GLU A 179 -16.95 -17.31 -14.73
C GLU A 179 -17.12 -18.43 -15.76
N GLY A 180 -18.05 -19.34 -15.48
CA GLY A 180 -18.28 -20.51 -16.31
C GLY A 180 -17.16 -21.56 -16.22
N PRO A 181 -17.19 -22.58 -17.09
CA PRO A 181 -16.34 -23.77 -16.95
C PRO A 181 -14.86 -23.54 -17.28
N GLY A 182 -14.52 -22.46 -17.99
CA GLY A 182 -13.16 -22.18 -18.45
C GLY A 182 -12.39 -21.16 -17.61
N LEU A 183 -13.06 -20.45 -16.70
CA LEU A 183 -12.48 -19.36 -15.91
C LEU A 183 -12.67 -19.69 -14.41
N PRO A 184 -11.70 -20.38 -13.78
CA PRO A 184 -11.82 -20.74 -12.37
C PRO A 184 -11.76 -19.49 -11.48
N GLY A 185 -12.49 -19.53 -10.36
CA GLY A 185 -12.47 -18.44 -9.38
C GLY A 185 -11.16 -18.37 -8.59
N SER A 186 -10.93 -17.24 -7.92
CA SER A 186 -9.65 -16.92 -7.30
C SER A 186 -9.35 -17.64 -5.98
N TYR A 187 -10.31 -18.38 -5.38
CA TYR A 187 -10.17 -18.93 -4.01
C TYR A 187 -8.87 -19.69 -3.76
N PHE A 188 -8.59 -20.71 -4.58
CA PHE A 188 -7.39 -21.54 -4.41
C PHE A 188 -6.10 -20.76 -4.66
N SER A 189 -6.11 -19.83 -5.61
CA SER A 189 -4.96 -18.94 -5.83
C SER A 189 -4.70 -18.08 -4.60
N PHE A 190 -5.75 -17.48 -4.03
CA PHE A 190 -5.64 -16.65 -2.84
C PHE A 190 -5.10 -17.42 -1.63
N VAL A 191 -5.75 -18.53 -1.24
CA VAL A 191 -5.37 -19.26 -0.01
C VAL A 191 -3.98 -19.88 -0.09
N ASN A 192 -3.51 -20.23 -1.30
CA ASN A 192 -2.16 -20.78 -1.49
C ASN A 192 -1.06 -19.71 -1.54
N ASN A 193 -1.43 -18.42 -1.63
CA ASN A 193 -0.48 -17.32 -1.80
C ASN A 193 -0.65 -16.20 -0.76
N VAL A 194 -1.33 -16.47 0.36
CA VAL A 194 -1.55 -15.47 1.44
C VAL A 194 -0.26 -14.83 1.97
N SER A 195 0.88 -15.52 1.91
CA SER A 195 2.18 -14.97 2.34
C SER A 195 2.81 -14.00 1.33
N LEU A 196 2.23 -13.86 0.13
CA LEU A 196 2.72 -13.03 -0.97
C LEU A 196 1.79 -11.86 -1.30
N ILE A 197 0.61 -11.81 -0.68
CA ILE A 197 -0.43 -10.81 -0.96
C ILE A 197 -0.57 -9.93 0.28
N SER A 198 -0.52 -8.61 0.11
CA SER A 198 -0.75 -7.65 1.20
C SER A 198 -2.17 -7.09 1.20
N GLU A 199 -2.86 -7.16 0.07
CA GLU A 199 -4.20 -6.62 -0.10
C GLU A 199 -5.04 -7.48 -1.05
N LEU A 200 -6.32 -7.67 -0.72
CA LEU A 200 -7.28 -8.41 -1.52
C LEU A 200 -8.48 -7.53 -1.88
N CYS A 201 -8.64 -7.25 -3.16
CA CYS A 201 -9.73 -6.47 -3.74
C CYS A 201 -10.81 -7.42 -4.30
N LEU A 202 -11.99 -7.46 -3.70
CA LEU A 202 -13.09 -8.35 -4.11
C LEU A 202 -13.96 -7.70 -5.19
N PHE A 203 -13.92 -8.21 -6.41
CA PHE A 203 -14.74 -7.74 -7.54
C PHE A 203 -16.19 -8.24 -7.44
N PHE A 204 -16.87 -7.89 -6.35
CA PHE A 204 -18.12 -8.52 -5.91
C PHE A 204 -19.29 -7.55 -5.86
N TYR A 205 -19.03 -6.25 -5.91
CA TYR A 205 -20.03 -5.22 -5.71
C TYR A 205 -20.02 -4.22 -6.86
N GLN A 206 -21.19 -3.75 -7.22
CA GLN A 206 -21.38 -2.75 -8.27
C GLN A 206 -22.28 -1.63 -7.78
N ILE A 207 -22.18 -0.45 -8.39
CA ILE A 207 -23.16 0.62 -8.21
C ILE A 207 -24.53 0.10 -8.60
N SER A 208 -25.52 0.31 -7.72
CA SER A 208 -26.85 -0.24 -7.96
C SER A 208 -27.50 0.39 -9.19
N ARG A 209 -28.11 -0.46 -10.00
CA ARG A 209 -28.81 -0.03 -11.22
C ARG A 209 -30.07 0.77 -10.91
N ASN A 210 -30.71 0.49 -9.77
CA ASN A 210 -32.00 1.08 -9.42
C ASN A 210 -31.85 2.37 -8.61
N ASP A 211 -30.76 2.49 -7.85
CA ASP A 211 -30.42 3.66 -7.06
C ASP A 211 -28.89 3.83 -7.04
N PRO A 212 -28.31 4.74 -7.83
CA PRO A 212 -26.87 4.92 -7.91
C PRO A 212 -26.18 5.31 -6.59
N THR A 213 -26.95 5.67 -5.56
CA THR A 213 -26.41 5.90 -4.21
C THR A 213 -26.22 4.61 -3.41
N GLN A 214 -26.67 3.46 -3.90
CA GLN A 214 -26.57 2.15 -3.26
C GLN A 214 -25.57 1.24 -3.99
N VAL A 215 -25.24 0.11 -3.36
CA VAL A 215 -24.37 -0.93 -3.92
C VAL A 215 -25.09 -2.27 -3.99
N ASP A 216 -25.06 -2.91 -5.15
CA ASP A 216 -25.61 -4.24 -5.39
C ASP A 216 -24.50 -5.29 -5.35
N ARG A 217 -24.87 -6.56 -5.09
CA ARG A 217 -23.99 -7.69 -5.35
C ARG A 217 -23.91 -7.92 -6.86
N PHE A 218 -22.70 -7.97 -7.39
CA PHE A 218 -22.45 -8.31 -8.78
C PHE A 218 -22.62 -9.82 -9.04
N TYR A 219 -22.10 -10.64 -8.13
CA TYR A 219 -22.22 -12.10 -8.18
C TYR A 219 -23.24 -12.67 -7.21
N GLN A 220 -23.56 -13.95 -7.38
CA GLN A 220 -24.28 -14.74 -6.38
C GLN A 220 -23.29 -15.32 -5.36
N PHE A 221 -23.32 -14.79 -4.13
CA PHE A 221 -22.58 -15.28 -2.98
C PHE A 221 -23.38 -15.04 -1.70
N THR A 222 -23.02 -15.77 -0.65
CA THR A 222 -23.61 -15.66 0.69
C THR A 222 -22.78 -14.74 1.57
N ASP A 223 -23.40 -14.20 2.63
CA ASP A 223 -22.69 -13.43 3.67
C ASP A 223 -21.59 -14.26 4.33
N GLN A 224 -21.78 -15.58 4.42
CA GLN A 224 -20.79 -16.49 4.98
C GLN A 224 -19.54 -16.56 4.11
N ASP A 225 -19.68 -16.53 2.78
CA ASP A 225 -18.54 -16.53 1.86
C ASP A 225 -17.65 -15.30 2.09
N ILE A 226 -18.27 -14.13 2.28
CA ILE A 226 -17.55 -12.89 2.63
C ILE A 226 -16.83 -13.04 3.98
N ARG A 227 -17.54 -13.51 5.01
CA ARG A 227 -16.95 -13.66 6.35
C ARG A 227 -15.78 -14.63 6.37
N VAL A 228 -15.81 -15.68 5.54
CA VAL A 228 -14.68 -16.60 5.36
C VAL A 228 -13.47 -15.88 4.75
N LEU A 229 -13.66 -15.12 3.68
CA LEU A 229 -12.57 -14.37 3.04
C LEU A 229 -11.97 -13.32 3.98
N VAL A 230 -12.81 -12.55 4.68
CA VAL A 230 -12.37 -11.59 5.70
C VAL A 230 -11.56 -12.27 6.81
N ALA A 231 -12.03 -13.40 7.33
CA ALA A 231 -11.32 -14.14 8.37
C ALA A 231 -9.95 -14.67 7.89
N ILE A 232 -9.85 -15.16 6.65
CA ILE A 232 -8.58 -15.62 6.07
C ILE A 232 -7.64 -14.42 5.90
N SER A 233 -8.11 -13.32 5.31
CA SER A 233 -7.31 -12.12 5.08
C SER A 233 -6.76 -11.56 6.39
N HIS A 234 -7.62 -11.32 7.38
CA HIS A 234 -7.23 -10.72 8.66
C HIS A 234 -6.26 -11.59 9.46
N ARG A 235 -6.42 -12.92 9.44
CA ARG A 235 -5.47 -13.85 10.08
C ARG A 235 -4.12 -13.92 9.39
N ASN A 236 -4.03 -13.48 8.14
CA ASN A 236 -2.77 -13.40 7.39
C ASN A 236 -2.24 -11.97 7.27
N ASN A 237 -2.82 -11.02 8.02
CA ASN A 237 -2.50 -9.60 7.97
C ASN A 237 -2.68 -8.95 6.60
N ILE A 238 -3.67 -9.42 5.83
CA ILE A 238 -4.01 -8.94 4.50
C ILE A 238 -5.18 -7.96 4.64
N LYS A 239 -5.04 -6.78 4.04
CA LYS A 239 -6.14 -5.80 3.93
C LYS A 239 -7.17 -6.31 2.93
N ILE A 240 -8.46 -6.27 3.25
CA ILE A 240 -9.52 -6.74 2.36
C ILE A 240 -10.52 -5.62 2.04
N LEU A 241 -10.68 -5.35 0.74
CA LEU A 241 -11.48 -4.26 0.21
C LEU A 241 -12.53 -4.82 -0.77
N PRO A 242 -13.82 -4.49 -0.66
CA PRO A 242 -14.74 -4.66 -1.76
C PRO A 242 -14.39 -3.64 -2.86
N VAL A 243 -14.28 -4.12 -4.09
CA VAL A 243 -14.27 -3.27 -5.28
C VAL A 243 -15.70 -2.85 -5.56
N ILE A 244 -15.90 -1.56 -5.78
CA ILE A 244 -17.19 -0.96 -6.17
C ILE A 244 -17.05 -0.44 -7.59
N HIS A 245 -17.61 -1.17 -8.57
CA HIS A 245 -17.52 -0.81 -9.98
C HIS A 245 -18.84 -0.31 -10.57
N ASN A 246 -18.80 0.43 -11.69
CA ASN A 246 -20.00 0.80 -12.45
C ASN A 246 -20.24 -0.09 -13.69
N LEU A 247 -19.34 -1.04 -13.96
CA LEU A 247 -19.39 -1.88 -15.16
C LEU A 247 -20.66 -2.75 -15.23
N LEU A 248 -21.29 -2.76 -16.41
CA LEU A 248 -22.44 -3.59 -16.73
C LEU A 248 -22.12 -4.48 -17.94
N TYR A 249 -21.69 -5.72 -17.70
CA TYR A 249 -21.27 -6.68 -18.73
C TYR A 249 -22.46 -7.21 -19.56
N ARG A 250 -22.95 -6.40 -20.51
CA ARG A 250 -23.96 -6.79 -21.51
C ARG A 250 -23.99 -5.81 -22.69
N PRO A 251 -24.50 -6.22 -23.87
CA PRO A 251 -24.76 -5.30 -24.98
C PRO A 251 -25.61 -4.10 -24.52
N GLY A 252 -25.16 -2.87 -24.84
CA GLY A 252 -25.80 -1.62 -24.41
C GLY A 252 -25.59 -1.25 -22.93
N GLY A 253 -24.74 -1.98 -22.20
CA GLY A 253 -24.45 -1.72 -20.78
C GLY A 253 -23.61 -0.46 -20.54
N THR A 254 -22.79 -0.06 -21.52
CA THR A 254 -21.84 1.06 -21.42
C THR A 254 -22.53 2.41 -21.20
N GLU A 255 -23.53 2.76 -22.02
CA GLU A 255 -24.26 4.03 -21.85
C GLU A 255 -24.97 4.10 -20.49
N LEU A 256 -25.60 3.01 -20.07
CA LEU A 256 -26.23 2.93 -18.76
C LEU A 256 -25.22 3.06 -17.62
N ALA A 257 -24.04 2.43 -17.72
CA ALA A 257 -22.98 2.55 -16.72
C ALA A 257 -22.52 4.01 -16.53
N ARG A 258 -22.39 4.75 -17.64
CA ARG A 258 -22.08 6.19 -17.64
C ARG A 258 -23.18 7.03 -16.97
N GLU A 259 -24.44 6.74 -17.32
CA GLU A 259 -25.60 7.44 -16.76
C GLU A 259 -25.78 7.20 -15.25
N LEU A 260 -25.44 5.99 -14.75
CA LEU A 260 -25.42 5.73 -13.30
C LEU A 260 -24.39 6.63 -12.59
N VAL A 261 -23.18 6.76 -13.15
CA VAL A 261 -22.15 7.65 -12.60
C VAL A 261 -22.63 9.10 -12.61
N ARG A 262 -23.16 9.59 -13.74
CA ARG A 262 -23.74 10.94 -13.86
C ARG A 262 -24.78 11.22 -12.79
N GLN A 263 -25.72 10.30 -12.59
CA GLN A 263 -26.76 10.44 -11.57
C GLN A 263 -26.18 10.43 -10.15
N LEU A 264 -25.24 9.52 -9.86
CA LEU A 264 -24.55 9.46 -8.56
C LEU A 264 -23.83 10.78 -8.24
N VAL A 265 -23.10 11.35 -9.21
CA VAL A 265 -22.26 12.53 -8.95
C VAL A 265 -23.00 13.86 -9.10
N SER A 266 -24.22 13.85 -9.65
CA SER A 266 -25.05 15.04 -9.96
C SER A 266 -25.35 15.97 -8.78
N SER A 267 -25.25 15.49 -7.52
CA SER A 267 -25.44 16.34 -6.35
C SER A 267 -24.57 15.91 -5.15
N PRO A 268 -24.17 16.85 -4.28
CA PRO A 268 -23.48 16.52 -3.03
C PRO A 268 -24.32 15.64 -2.08
N ALA A 269 -25.64 15.63 -2.22
CA ALA A 269 -26.50 14.75 -1.43
C ALA A 269 -26.32 13.28 -1.84
N ASN A 270 -26.31 13.01 -3.15
CA ASN A 270 -26.13 11.67 -3.69
C ASN A 270 -24.76 11.09 -3.34
N ARG A 271 -23.69 11.88 -3.52
CA ARG A 271 -22.31 11.45 -3.21
C ARG A 271 -22.13 11.13 -1.72
N ARG A 272 -22.68 11.95 -0.82
CA ARG A 272 -22.66 11.68 0.63
C ARG A 272 -23.54 10.48 1.02
N ALA A 273 -24.69 10.29 0.37
CA ALA A 273 -25.52 9.10 0.58
C ALA A 273 -24.73 7.83 0.20
N PHE A 274 -24.09 7.84 -0.97
CA PHE A 274 -23.23 6.75 -1.42
C PHE A 274 -22.07 6.48 -0.46
N ALA A 275 -21.31 7.51 -0.07
CA ALA A 275 -20.24 7.38 0.92
C ALA A 275 -20.72 6.73 2.23
N ASN A 276 -21.91 7.10 2.72
CA ASN A 276 -22.49 6.50 3.92
C ASN A 276 -22.90 5.03 3.72
N ASN A 277 -23.42 4.66 2.55
CA ASN A 277 -23.73 3.27 2.23
C ASN A 277 -22.46 2.42 2.12
N LEU A 278 -21.35 2.98 1.62
CA LEU A 278 -20.05 2.31 1.64
C LEU A 278 -19.54 2.10 3.07
N VAL A 279 -19.69 3.08 3.96
CA VAL A 279 -19.38 2.91 5.40
C VAL A 279 -20.18 1.74 6.00
N GLN A 280 -21.48 1.65 5.70
CA GLN A 280 -22.32 0.54 6.19
C GLN A 280 -21.85 -0.82 5.65
N LEU A 281 -21.46 -0.89 4.37
CA LEU A 281 -20.91 -2.11 3.79
C LEU A 281 -19.63 -2.56 4.49
N VAL A 282 -18.72 -1.61 4.75
CA VAL A 282 -17.47 -1.86 5.47
C VAL A 282 -17.76 -2.41 6.87
N GLU A 283 -18.67 -1.77 7.61
CA GLU A 283 -19.06 -2.16 8.97
C GLU A 283 -19.78 -3.52 9.02
N GLN A 284 -20.64 -3.83 8.05
CA GLN A 284 -21.43 -5.06 8.02
C GLN A 284 -20.55 -6.33 7.95
N TYR A 285 -19.48 -6.26 7.16
CA TYR A 285 -18.61 -7.41 6.88
C TYR A 285 -17.23 -7.31 7.51
N ASN A 286 -16.93 -6.21 8.21
CA ASN A 286 -15.60 -5.94 8.76
C ASN A 286 -14.54 -5.90 7.65
N PHE A 287 -14.82 -5.18 6.57
CA PHE A 287 -13.80 -4.82 5.59
C PHE A 287 -12.89 -3.72 6.17
N ASP A 288 -11.75 -3.49 5.51
CA ASP A 288 -10.78 -2.50 5.97
C ASP A 288 -10.94 -1.15 5.26
N GLY A 289 -11.89 -1.05 4.33
CA GLY A 289 -12.02 0.06 3.41
C GLY A 289 -12.77 -0.34 2.15
N VAL A 290 -12.58 0.41 1.06
CA VAL A 290 -13.11 0.09 -0.28
C VAL A 290 -12.09 0.40 -1.37
N ASN A 291 -12.20 -0.28 -2.52
CA ASN A 291 -11.57 0.14 -3.76
C ASN A 291 -12.66 0.65 -4.72
N ILE A 292 -12.55 1.88 -5.20
CA ILE A 292 -13.49 2.45 -6.17
C ILE A 292 -12.95 2.23 -7.57
N ASP A 293 -13.75 1.57 -8.41
CA ASP A 293 -13.40 1.15 -9.76
C ASP A 293 -14.46 1.65 -10.77
N ILE A 294 -14.61 2.98 -10.81
CA ILE A 294 -15.46 3.65 -11.79
C ILE A 294 -14.64 3.76 -13.08
N GLU A 295 -15.20 3.27 -14.17
CA GLU A 295 -14.64 3.36 -15.52
C GLU A 295 -15.64 4.01 -16.47
N ASP A 296 -15.17 4.58 -17.58
CA ASP A 296 -16.00 5.20 -18.62
C ASP A 296 -17.06 6.15 -18.04
N ALA A 297 -16.65 7.39 -17.71
CA ALA A 297 -17.54 8.44 -17.25
C ALA A 297 -17.75 9.50 -18.34
N TYR A 298 -18.72 10.39 -18.14
CA TYR A 298 -18.84 11.57 -19.01
C TYR A 298 -17.80 12.62 -18.61
N THR A 299 -17.15 13.24 -19.60
CA THR A 299 -16.15 14.28 -19.37
C THR A 299 -16.76 15.49 -18.65
N GLU A 300 -18.02 15.80 -18.93
CA GLU A 300 -18.78 16.87 -18.29
C GLU A 300 -18.96 16.65 -16.78
N ASP A 301 -18.85 15.41 -16.31
CA ASP A 301 -19.04 15.03 -14.92
C ASP A 301 -17.71 14.92 -14.15
N SER A 302 -16.56 15.25 -14.79
CA SER A 302 -15.20 15.10 -14.23
C SER A 302 -15.01 15.75 -12.85
N ASP A 303 -15.41 17.01 -12.68
CA ASP A 303 -15.26 17.71 -11.39
C ASP A 303 -16.13 17.08 -10.29
N ASN A 304 -17.35 16.66 -10.64
CA ASN A 304 -18.27 16.02 -9.70
C ASN A 304 -17.81 14.61 -9.34
N LEU A 305 -17.22 13.88 -10.29
CA LEU A 305 -16.59 12.58 -10.07
C LEU A 305 -15.39 12.72 -9.14
N ALA A 306 -14.51 13.70 -9.36
CA ALA A 306 -13.39 13.96 -8.47
C ALA A 306 -13.88 14.26 -7.03
N GLN A 307 -14.97 15.02 -6.88
CA GLN A 307 -15.55 15.29 -5.55
C GLN A 307 -16.21 14.08 -4.89
N LEU A 308 -16.62 13.05 -5.64
CA LEU A 308 -17.07 11.80 -5.05
C LEU A 308 -15.96 11.17 -4.18
N TYR A 309 -14.73 11.13 -4.68
CA TYR A 309 -13.59 10.57 -3.93
C TYR A 309 -13.29 11.37 -2.66
N VAL A 310 -13.40 12.70 -2.73
CA VAL A 310 -13.25 13.58 -1.56
C VAL A 310 -14.35 13.30 -0.52
N ASP A 311 -15.61 13.23 -0.95
CA ASP A 311 -16.74 12.95 -0.07
C ASP A 311 -16.63 11.56 0.59
N ILE A 312 -16.14 10.54 -0.12
CA ILE A 312 -15.87 9.21 0.45
C ILE A 312 -14.72 9.29 1.46
N ALA A 313 -13.61 9.96 1.12
CA ALA A 313 -12.47 10.11 2.01
C ALA A 313 -12.85 10.81 3.33
N ASP A 314 -13.68 11.85 3.26
CA ASP A 314 -14.16 12.58 4.43
C ASP A 314 -15.06 11.72 5.33
N ALA A 315 -15.83 10.79 4.75
CA ALA A 315 -16.58 9.80 5.52
C ALA A 315 -15.68 8.71 6.14
N PHE A 316 -14.60 8.33 5.46
CA PHE A 316 -13.75 7.18 5.81
C PHE A 316 -12.65 7.53 6.82
N ARG A 317 -11.94 8.64 6.63
CA ARG A 317 -10.78 9.04 7.47
C ARG A 317 -11.08 9.09 8.98
N PRO A 318 -12.20 9.66 9.46
CA PRO A 318 -12.49 9.69 10.90
C PRO A 318 -12.67 8.30 11.53
N ARG A 319 -12.95 7.27 10.71
CA ARG A 319 -13.14 5.87 11.12
C ARG A 319 -11.89 5.02 10.93
N GLY A 320 -10.85 5.56 10.29
CA GLY A 320 -9.64 4.83 9.93
C GLY A 320 -9.85 3.82 8.80
N TYR A 321 -10.90 3.96 7.98
CA TYR A 321 -11.13 3.10 6.83
C TYR A 321 -10.29 3.53 5.63
N TYR A 322 -9.79 2.54 4.91
CA TYR A 322 -8.91 2.73 3.75
C TYR A 322 -9.70 3.07 2.49
N LEU A 323 -9.24 4.05 1.72
CA LEU A 323 -9.82 4.36 0.42
C LEU A 323 -8.77 4.12 -0.68
N SER A 324 -9.06 3.15 -1.54
CA SER A 324 -8.28 2.86 -2.76
C SER A 324 -9.09 3.25 -4.00
N ALA A 325 -8.41 3.64 -5.07
CA ALA A 325 -9.04 3.93 -6.36
C ALA A 325 -8.28 3.24 -7.50
N SER A 326 -9.01 2.50 -8.32
CA SER A 326 -8.53 2.01 -9.61
C SER A 326 -8.88 3.06 -10.66
N VAL A 327 -7.87 3.57 -11.36
CA VAL A 327 -8.01 4.71 -12.27
C VAL A 327 -7.45 4.37 -13.65
N PRO A 328 -8.21 4.61 -14.73
CA PRO A 328 -7.73 4.45 -16.10
C PRO A 328 -6.43 5.20 -16.38
N SER A 329 -5.48 4.56 -17.07
CA SER A 329 -4.18 5.14 -17.40
C SER A 329 -4.27 6.41 -18.24
N ARG A 330 -3.47 7.41 -17.88
CA ARG A 330 -3.28 8.67 -18.61
C ARG A 330 -1.80 8.93 -18.86
N ILE A 331 -1.48 9.58 -19.98
CA ILE A 331 -0.11 10.04 -20.31
C ILE A 331 0.02 11.56 -20.39
N SER A 332 -1.09 12.29 -20.29
CA SER A 332 -1.17 13.75 -20.24
C SER A 332 -2.43 14.22 -19.51
N ASP A 333 -2.39 15.46 -18.99
CA ASP A 333 -3.57 16.16 -18.47
C ASP A 333 -4.45 16.74 -19.58
N GLU A 334 -3.89 16.98 -20.76
CA GLU A 334 -4.65 17.36 -21.95
C GLU A 334 -5.59 16.23 -22.38
N PRO A 335 -6.83 16.54 -22.82
CA PRO A 335 -7.77 15.56 -23.31
C PRO A 335 -7.19 14.76 -24.47
N PHE A 336 -7.21 13.44 -24.34
CA PHE A 336 -6.66 12.52 -25.33
C PHE A 336 -7.52 11.28 -25.50
N ASN A 337 -8.05 10.74 -24.40
CA ASN A 337 -8.84 9.52 -24.40
C ASN A 337 -10.11 9.73 -23.56
N PRO A 338 -11.30 9.81 -24.17
CA PRO A 338 -12.56 10.03 -23.46
C PRO A 338 -12.84 9.02 -22.33
N PHE A 339 -12.22 7.84 -22.38
CA PHE A 339 -12.30 6.84 -21.31
C PHE A 339 -11.57 7.25 -20.03
N SER A 340 -10.42 7.92 -20.12
CA SER A 340 -9.59 8.31 -18.97
C SER A 340 -9.58 9.82 -18.70
N ASP A 341 -9.96 10.65 -19.67
CA ASP A 341 -10.04 12.11 -19.52
C ASP A 341 -10.94 12.60 -18.36
N PRO A 342 -12.06 11.93 -17.99
CA PRO A 342 -12.88 12.35 -16.85
C PRO A 342 -12.21 12.22 -15.47
N PHE A 343 -11.02 11.60 -15.38
CA PHE A 343 -10.38 11.30 -14.10
C PHE A 343 -9.30 12.32 -13.77
N ASN A 344 -9.60 13.20 -12.81
CA ASN A 344 -8.65 14.19 -12.30
C ASN A 344 -7.66 13.52 -11.32
N TYR A 345 -6.46 13.19 -11.81
CA TYR A 345 -5.43 12.47 -11.05
C TYR A 345 -5.03 13.21 -9.76
N SER A 346 -4.86 14.53 -9.82
CA SER A 346 -4.42 15.33 -8.67
C SER A 346 -5.45 15.31 -7.54
N VAL A 347 -6.73 15.56 -7.87
CA VAL A 347 -7.80 15.59 -6.85
C VAL A 347 -8.07 14.19 -6.29
N ILE A 348 -8.15 13.17 -7.16
CA ILE A 348 -8.39 11.79 -6.72
C ILE A 348 -7.21 11.28 -5.90
N GLY A 349 -5.98 11.45 -6.39
CA GLY A 349 -4.75 11.04 -5.69
C GLY A 349 -4.57 11.72 -4.33
N GLY A 350 -5.02 12.98 -4.18
CA GLY A 350 -5.04 13.67 -2.88
C GLY A 350 -6.16 13.23 -1.93
N ALA A 351 -7.20 12.58 -2.44
CA ALA A 351 -8.30 12.08 -1.62
C ALA A 351 -8.03 10.67 -1.06
N VAL A 352 -7.42 9.79 -1.87
CA VAL A 352 -7.29 8.36 -1.58
C VAL A 352 -6.00 8.00 -0.83
N ASP A 353 -6.02 6.89 -0.09
CA ASP A 353 -4.83 6.31 0.53
C ASP A 353 -3.98 5.52 -0.47
N GLN A 354 -4.62 5.04 -1.56
CA GLN A 354 -3.97 4.30 -2.63
C GLN A 354 -4.55 4.63 -3.99
N PHE A 355 -3.67 5.03 -4.91
CA PHE A 355 -4.01 5.33 -6.29
C PHE A 355 -3.45 4.24 -7.20
N ILE A 356 -4.32 3.34 -7.66
CA ILE A 356 -3.97 2.22 -8.54
C ILE A 356 -4.19 2.67 -9.99
N VAL A 357 -3.09 2.84 -10.72
CA VAL A 357 -3.16 3.10 -12.15
C VAL A 357 -3.32 1.78 -12.90
N MET A 358 -4.33 1.70 -13.76
CA MET A 358 -4.60 0.52 -14.60
C MET A 358 -3.61 0.42 -15.76
N LEU A 359 -2.40 -0.03 -15.46
CA LEU A 359 -1.32 -0.24 -16.44
C LEU A 359 -1.55 -1.54 -17.21
N TYR A 360 -2.56 -1.56 -18.06
CA TYR A 360 -2.88 -2.61 -19.04
C TYR A 360 -3.79 -2.04 -20.13
N ASN A 361 -4.06 -2.85 -21.16
CA ASN A 361 -4.85 -2.45 -22.33
C ASN A 361 -4.27 -1.27 -23.12
N GLU A 362 -2.94 -1.12 -23.20
CA GLU A 362 -2.32 -0.25 -24.21
C GLU A 362 -2.72 -0.73 -25.62
N PHE A 363 -2.66 -2.07 -25.80
CA PHE A 363 -3.16 -2.80 -26.95
C PHE A 363 -4.03 -3.99 -26.49
N GLY A 364 -4.78 -4.60 -27.40
CA GLY A 364 -5.58 -5.80 -27.14
C GLY A 364 -7.06 -5.54 -26.80
N TRP A 365 -7.49 -4.28 -26.77
CA TRP A 365 -8.91 -3.92 -26.65
C TRP A 365 -9.63 -3.97 -28.01
N PRO A 366 -10.97 -4.14 -28.06
CA PRO A 366 -11.73 -4.26 -29.30
C PRO A 366 -11.53 -3.05 -30.24
N GLY A 367 -10.86 -3.27 -31.37
CA GLY A 367 -10.56 -2.22 -32.35
C GLY A 367 -9.11 -1.70 -32.31
N SER A 368 -8.29 -2.12 -31.34
CA SER A 368 -6.85 -1.83 -31.33
C SER A 368 -6.07 -2.66 -32.36
N PRO A 369 -4.92 -2.15 -32.86
CA PRO A 369 -3.96 -2.99 -33.56
C PRO A 369 -3.31 -4.00 -32.60
N PRO A 370 -2.71 -5.10 -33.10
CA PRO A 370 -1.93 -6.02 -32.28
C PRO A 370 -0.73 -5.31 -31.64
N GLY A 371 -0.47 -5.61 -30.36
CA GLY A 371 0.66 -5.05 -29.61
C GLY A 371 0.76 -5.63 -28.20
N PRO A 372 1.78 -5.22 -27.43
CA PRO A 372 1.94 -5.65 -26.05
C PRO A 372 0.78 -5.12 -25.19
N PRO A 373 0.24 -5.88 -24.21
CA PRO A 373 -0.76 -5.32 -23.29
C PRO A 373 -0.27 -4.06 -22.54
N VAL A 374 1.06 -3.98 -22.31
CA VAL A 374 1.78 -2.84 -21.73
C VAL A 374 3.20 -2.81 -22.27
N SER A 375 3.63 -1.71 -22.86
CA SER A 375 5.02 -1.45 -23.20
C SER A 375 5.72 -0.67 -22.10
N ILE A 376 7.02 -0.94 -21.89
CA ILE A 376 7.84 -0.21 -20.90
C ILE A 376 7.83 1.31 -21.15
N PRO A 377 7.98 1.82 -22.38
CA PRO A 377 7.95 3.26 -22.62
C PRO A 377 6.60 3.91 -22.29
N TRP A 378 5.49 3.25 -22.58
CA TRP A 378 4.16 3.76 -22.23
C TRP A 378 3.95 3.76 -20.71
N MET A 379 4.27 2.64 -20.05
CA MET A 379 4.21 2.53 -18.59
C MET A 379 5.02 3.63 -17.90
N GLN A 380 6.23 3.92 -18.36
CA GLN A 380 7.07 4.98 -17.78
C GLN A 380 6.42 6.37 -17.91
N ARG A 381 5.75 6.67 -19.02
CA ARG A 381 5.03 7.95 -19.20
C ARG A 381 3.84 8.06 -18.26
N VAL A 382 3.04 6.99 -18.17
CA VAL A 382 1.88 6.95 -17.26
C VAL A 382 2.34 7.13 -15.81
N LEU A 383 3.37 6.39 -15.39
CA LEU A 383 3.93 6.50 -14.03
C LEU A 383 4.52 7.90 -13.76
N THR A 384 5.18 8.52 -14.74
CA THR A 384 5.74 9.87 -14.59
C THR A 384 4.63 10.89 -14.34
N LEU A 385 3.52 10.82 -15.08
CA LEU A 385 2.37 11.70 -14.85
C LEU A 385 1.74 11.45 -13.47
N SER A 386 1.59 10.19 -13.08
CA SER A 386 0.91 9.79 -11.84
C SER A 386 1.65 10.19 -10.56
N LEU A 387 2.93 10.58 -10.68
CA LEU A 387 3.78 11.01 -9.56
C LEU A 387 3.82 12.54 -9.37
N ILE A 388 3.16 13.29 -10.24
CA ILE A 388 3.00 14.76 -10.18
C ILE A 388 1.68 15.07 -9.47
#